data_AF-A0A662END6-F1
#
_entry.id   AF-A0A662END6-F1
#
_cell.length_a   1.000
_cell.length_b   1.000
_cell.length_c   1.000
_cell.angle_alpha   90.00
_cell.angle_beta   90.00
_cell.angle_gamma   90.00
#
_symmetry.space_group_name_H-M   'P 1'
#
loop_
_entity.id
_entity.type
_entity.pdbx_description
1 polymer ?
#
loop_
_entity_poly.entity_id
_entity_poly.type
_entity_poly.pdbx_seq_one_letter_code
_entity_poly.pdbx_strand_id
1 'polypeptide(L)'
;MGDFFAIVALSLRANLRHRQGLIGVIVLAVSIVPVFFAMKGTLQELLARASWDVVRPWVGNALGLSGYLVSLLCTVFLGVMLGVGTLTQEKAKGAMETLLAAPVREMALWWAKVTACFLPALVLGIPATMGILWALNVTVIVPVVGKAFLPAPILATVLLGVPL
;
A
#
# COMPACT_ATOMS: atom_id res chain seq x y z
N MET A 1 -27.33 8.96 -0.19
CA MET A 1 -26.18 8.20 -0.76
C MET A 1 -25.55 8.91 -1.95
N GLY A 2 -26.30 9.62 -2.80
CA GLY A 2 -25.74 10.36 -3.94
C GLY A 2 -24.64 11.36 -3.57
N ASP A 3 -24.82 12.12 -2.50
CA ASP A 3 -23.85 13.14 -2.06
C ASP A 3 -22.50 12.53 -1.63
N PHE A 4 -22.52 11.33 -1.04
CA PHE A 4 -21.30 10.62 -0.64
C PHE A 4 -20.42 10.29 -1.85
N PHE A 5 -21.01 9.64 -2.87
CA PHE A 5 -20.26 9.25 -4.06
C PHE A 5 -19.78 10.46 -4.86
N ALA A 6 -20.57 11.54 -4.91
CA ALA A 6 -20.17 12.79 -5.53
C ALA A 6 -18.93 13.40 -4.85
N ILE A 7 -18.91 13.43 -3.51
CA ILE A 7 -17.77 13.94 -2.72
C ILE A 7 -16.54 13.05 -2.92
N VAL A 8 -16.70 11.72 -2.91
CA VAL A 8 -15.60 10.78 -3.17
C VAL A 8 -15.01 11.01 -4.56
N ALA A 9 -15.84 11.07 -5.61
CA ALA A 9 -15.37 11.24 -6.98
C ALA A 9 -14.65 12.59 -7.18
N LEU A 10 -15.20 13.67 -6.60
CA LEU A 10 -14.59 14.99 -6.65
C LEU A 10 -13.24 15.00 -5.93
N SER A 11 -13.19 14.45 -4.72
CA SER A 11 -11.97 14.38 -3.91
C SER A 11 -10.91 13.49 -4.56
N LEU A 12 -11.29 12.35 -5.13
CA LEU A 12 -10.39 11.47 -5.87
C LEU A 12 -9.80 12.17 -7.08
N ARG A 13 -10.63 12.89 -7.86
CA ARG A 13 -10.17 13.65 -9.02
C ARG A 13 -9.21 14.77 -8.62
N ALA A 14 -9.46 15.44 -7.50
CA ALA A 14 -8.56 16.44 -6.95
C ALA A 14 -7.23 15.82 -6.52
N ASN A 15 -7.26 14.70 -5.80
CA ASN A 15 -6.08 13.95 -5.33
C ASN A 15 -5.21 13.49 -6.51
N LEU A 16 -5.82 12.88 -7.54
CA LEU A 16 -5.09 12.33 -8.70
C LEU A 16 -4.51 13.41 -9.61
N ARG A 17 -5.14 14.58 -9.71
CA ARG A 17 -4.61 15.71 -10.49
C ARG A 17 -3.54 16.51 -9.76
N HIS A 18 -3.39 16.28 -8.45
CA HIS A 18 -2.43 17.01 -7.65
C HIS A 18 -1.00 16.51 -7.89
N ARG A 19 -0.05 17.44 -8.07
CA ARG A 19 1.36 17.09 -8.31
C ARG A 19 1.94 16.22 -7.19
N GLN A 20 1.48 16.38 -5.95
CA GLN A 20 1.94 15.56 -4.82
C GLN A 20 1.54 14.09 -4.95
N GLY A 21 0.39 13.79 -5.55
CA GLY A 21 0.00 12.40 -5.83
C GLY A 21 0.97 11.73 -6.79
N LEU A 22 1.33 12.43 -7.88
CA LEU A 22 2.32 11.95 -8.84
C LEU A 22 3.70 11.79 -8.19
N ILE A 23 4.14 12.76 -7.38
CA ILE A 23 5.39 12.67 -6.61
C ILE A 23 5.36 11.45 -5.69
N GLY A 24 4.24 11.21 -4.99
CA GLY A 24 4.07 10.05 -4.13
C GLY A 24 4.22 8.73 -4.89
N VAL A 25 3.62 8.61 -6.08
CA VAL A 25 3.76 7.42 -6.95
C VAL A 25 5.21 7.24 -7.41
N ILE A 26 5.89 8.32 -7.83
CA ILE A 26 7.28 8.25 -8.27
C ILE A 26 8.20 7.83 -7.11
N VAL A 27 8.04 8.45 -5.95
CA VAL A 27 8.79 8.10 -4.74
C VAL A 27 8.55 6.64 -4.38
N LEU A 28 7.31 6.16 -4.41
CA LEU A 28 6.99 4.76 -4.16
C LEU A 28 7.72 3.83 -5.14
N ALA A 29 7.65 4.12 -6.44
CA ALA A 29 8.29 3.32 -7.48
C ALA A 29 9.82 3.25 -7.28
N VAL A 30 10.46 4.37 -6.92
CA VAL A 30 11.90 4.43 -6.65
C VAL A 30 12.25 3.70 -5.35
N SER A 31 11.46 3.87 -4.28
CA SER A 31 11.69 3.26 -2.97
C SER A 31 11.50 1.73 -2.96
N ILE A 32 10.66 1.18 -3.84
CA ILE A 32 10.44 -0.26 -3.96
C ILE A 32 11.71 -1.00 -4.41
N VAL A 33 12.53 -0.39 -5.28
CA VAL A 33 13.73 -1.02 -5.84
C VAL A 33 14.74 -1.44 -4.77
N PRO A 34 15.25 -0.54 -3.89
CA PRO A 34 16.20 -0.94 -2.86
C PRO A 34 15.58 -1.90 -1.84
N VAL A 35 14.28 -1.77 -1.54
CA VAL A 35 13.56 -2.69 -0.65
C VAL A 35 13.57 -4.10 -1.22
N PHE A 36 13.30 -4.27 -2.51
CA PHE A 36 13.37 -5.56 -3.18
C PHE A 36 14.76 -6.18 -3.10
N PHE A 37 15.82 -5.41 -3.39
CA PHE A 37 17.19 -5.93 -3.34
C PHE A 37 17.64 -6.30 -1.92
N ALA A 38 17.25 -5.52 -0.92
CA ALA A 38 17.53 -5.83 0.48
C ALA A 38 16.86 -7.15 0.89
N MET A 39 15.57 -7.31 0.58
CA MET A 39 14.81 -8.53 0.87
C MET A 39 15.37 -9.74 0.14
N LYS A 40 15.74 -9.57 -1.13
CA LYS A 40 16.39 -10.60 -1.94
C LYS A 40 17.67 -11.09 -1.27
N GLY A 41 18.54 -10.17 -0.84
CA GLY A 41 19.79 -10.50 -0.14
C GLY A 41 19.55 -11.27 1.15
N THR A 42 18.61 -10.81 1.99
CA THR A 42 18.24 -11.48 3.24
C THR A 42 17.72 -12.91 3.01
N LEU A 43 16.87 -13.11 1.99
CA LEU A 43 16.35 -14.43 1.66
C LEU A 43 17.44 -15.37 1.13
N GLN A 44 18.36 -14.87 0.31
CA GLN A 44 19.49 -15.64 -0.19
C GLN A 44 20.42 -16.08 0.95
N GLU A 45 20.70 -15.18 1.89
CA GLU A 45 21.51 -15.49 3.06
C GLU A 45 20.83 -16.54 3.96
N LEU A 46 19.53 -16.40 4.20
CA LEU A 46 18.76 -17.37 4.98
C LEU A 46 18.78 -18.76 4.34
N LEU A 47 18.57 -18.84 3.03
CA LEU A 47 18.57 -20.10 2.29
C LEU A 47 19.96 -20.76 2.22
N ALA A 48 21.04 -19.98 2.34
CA ALA A 48 22.40 -20.51 2.39
C ALA A 48 22.78 -21.09 3.77
N ARG A 49 22.06 -20.75 4.84
CA ARG A 49 22.43 -21.13 6.22
C ARG A 49 22.12 -22.58 6.58
N ALA A 50 21.03 -23.14 6.07
CA ALA A 50 20.61 -24.51 6.43
C ALA A 50 19.66 -25.10 5.37
N SER A 51 19.32 -26.39 5.55
CA SER A 51 18.34 -27.08 4.71
C SER A 51 16.95 -26.44 4.82
N TRP A 52 16.15 -26.61 3.76
CA TRP A 52 14.83 -25.99 3.64
C TRP A 52 13.91 -26.25 4.83
N ASP A 53 13.91 -27.47 5.39
CA ASP A 53 13.02 -27.82 6.50
C ASP A 53 13.29 -26.99 7.76
N VAL A 54 14.55 -26.57 7.96
CA VAL A 54 14.96 -25.72 9.08
C VAL A 54 14.65 -24.24 8.80
N VAL A 55 14.90 -23.78 7.58
CA VAL A 55 14.79 -22.35 7.23
C VAL A 55 13.35 -21.94 6.85
N ARG A 56 12.51 -22.89 6.41
CA ARG A 56 11.12 -22.64 5.97
C ARG A 56 10.30 -21.69 6.87
N PRO A 57 10.22 -21.87 8.21
CA PRO A 57 9.47 -20.96 9.06
C PRO A 57 10.06 -19.53 9.06
N TRP A 58 11.39 -19.41 8.99
CA TRP A 58 12.09 -18.13 8.92
C TRP A 58 11.87 -17.43 7.58
N VAL A 59 11.89 -18.19 6.47
CA VAL A 59 11.50 -17.67 5.14
C VAL A 59 10.05 -17.19 5.15
N GLY A 60 9.15 -17.95 5.78
CA GLY A 60 7.76 -17.54 5.97
C GLY A 60 7.65 -16.21 6.69
N ASN A 61 8.29 -16.08 7.85
CA ASN A 61 8.27 -14.83 8.61
C ASN A 61 8.92 -13.67 7.85
N ALA A 62 10.05 -13.91 7.16
CA ALA A 62 10.71 -12.90 6.35
C ALA A 62 9.81 -12.40 5.20
N LEU A 63 9.11 -13.30 4.51
CA LEU A 63 8.12 -12.94 3.50
C LEU A 63 6.94 -12.16 4.09
N GLY A 64 6.49 -12.53 5.30
CA GLY A 64 5.39 -11.84 5.97
C GLY A 64 5.74 -10.45 6.43
N LEU A 65 6.89 -10.27 7.08
CA LEU A 65 7.40 -8.96 7.45
C LEU A 65 7.66 -8.11 6.20
N SER A 66 8.21 -8.72 5.16
CA SER A 66 8.47 -8.03 3.88
C SER A 66 7.19 -7.56 3.22
N GLY A 67 6.20 -8.45 3.10
CA GLY A 67 4.89 -8.12 2.56
C GLY A 67 4.21 -7.03 3.37
N TYR A 68 4.28 -7.12 4.70
CA TYR A 68 3.71 -6.12 5.61
C TYR A 68 4.34 -4.74 5.40
N LEU A 69 5.67 -4.64 5.40
CA LEU A 69 6.39 -3.37 5.23
C LEU A 69 6.14 -2.76 3.85
N VAL A 70 6.11 -3.57 2.80
CA VAL A 70 5.80 -3.13 1.44
C VAL A 70 4.36 -2.66 1.34
N SER A 71 3.40 -3.41 1.89
CA SER A 71 1.99 -3.02 1.90
C SER A 71 1.81 -1.70 2.65
N LEU A 72 2.39 -1.56 3.84
CA LEU A 72 2.33 -0.33 4.63
C LEU A 72 2.96 0.85 3.88
N LEU A 73 4.12 0.65 3.24
CA LEU A 73 4.73 1.66 2.39
C LEU A 73 3.81 2.03 1.22
N CYS A 74 3.14 1.08 0.59
CA CYS A 74 2.29 1.38 -0.57
C CYS A 74 0.94 2.00 -0.18
N THR A 75 0.27 1.52 0.86
CA THR A 75 -1.08 1.96 1.23
C THR A 75 -1.05 3.18 2.15
N VAL A 76 -0.21 3.19 3.18
CA VAL A 76 -0.16 4.28 4.16
C VAL A 76 0.58 5.48 3.59
N PHE A 77 1.79 5.29 3.05
CA PHE A 77 2.56 6.43 2.52
C PHE A 77 1.86 7.07 1.33
N LEU A 78 1.39 6.27 0.37
CA LEU A 78 0.68 6.80 -0.79
C LEU A 78 -0.66 7.43 -0.39
N GLY A 79 -1.40 6.82 0.54
CA GLY A 79 -2.64 7.37 1.08
C GLY A 79 -2.45 8.73 1.76
N VAL A 80 -1.38 8.85 2.57
CA VAL A 80 -0.97 10.11 3.20
C VAL A 80 -0.57 11.15 2.16
N MET A 81 0.24 10.78 1.16
CA MET A 81 0.69 11.72 0.12
C MET A 81 -0.47 12.21 -0.77
N LEU A 82 -1.43 11.34 -1.06
CA LEU A 82 -2.64 11.70 -1.82
C LEU A 82 -3.64 12.50 -0.99
N GLY A 83 -3.75 12.23 0.31
CA GLY A 83 -4.77 12.79 1.19
C GLY A 83 -4.37 14.05 1.95
N VAL A 84 -3.19 14.08 2.56
CA VAL A 84 -2.77 15.22 3.41
C VAL A 84 -2.56 16.47 2.57
N GLY A 85 -2.01 16.31 1.36
CA GLY A 85 -1.80 17.39 0.42
C GLY A 85 -3.08 18.12 0.02
N THR A 86 -4.14 17.36 -0.25
CA THR A 86 -5.42 17.93 -0.66
C THR A 86 -6.23 18.44 0.52
N LEU A 87 -6.21 17.74 1.66
CA LEU A 87 -6.85 18.22 2.89
C LEU A 87 -6.25 19.55 3.38
N THR A 88 -4.92 19.67 3.39
CA THR A 88 -4.27 20.93 3.80
C THR A 88 -4.59 22.09 2.87
N GLN A 89 -4.65 21.85 1.56
CA GLN A 89 -5.06 22.88 0.61
C GLN A 89 -6.54 23.23 0.67
N GLU A 90 -7.42 22.25 0.87
CA GLU A 90 -8.85 22.50 1.03
C GLU A 90 -9.12 23.35 2.27
N LYS A 91 -8.40 23.09 3.36
CA LYS A 91 -8.42 23.94 4.57
C LYS A 91 -7.89 25.35 4.27
N ALA A 92 -6.75 25.47 3.59
CA ALA A 92 -6.17 26.77 3.26
C ALA A 92 -7.05 27.63 2.32
N LYS A 93 -7.89 26.98 1.50
CA LYS A 93 -8.78 27.64 0.51
C LYS A 93 -10.18 27.94 1.04
N GLY A 94 -10.50 27.62 2.30
CA GLY A 94 -11.86 27.80 2.84
C GLY A 94 -12.88 26.77 2.36
N ALA A 95 -12.43 25.73 1.66
CA ALA A 95 -13.32 24.74 1.03
C ALA A 95 -13.91 23.77 2.05
N MET A 96 -13.20 23.51 3.16
CA MET A 96 -13.70 22.67 4.25
C MET A 96 -14.88 23.33 4.97
N GLU A 97 -14.77 24.63 5.25
CA GLU A 97 -15.80 25.44 5.90
C GLU A 97 -17.06 25.47 5.04
N THR A 98 -16.89 25.58 3.73
CA THR A 98 -18.01 25.51 2.77
C THR A 98 -18.68 24.12 2.76
N LEU A 99 -17.89 23.04 2.84
CA LEU A 99 -18.40 21.67 2.90
C LEU A 99 -19.11 21.35 4.23
N LEU A 100 -18.66 21.96 5.33
CA LEU A 100 -19.30 21.83 6.66
C LEU A 100 -20.60 22.63 6.76
N ALA A 101 -20.70 23.74 6.02
CA ALA A 101 -21.92 24.54 5.94
C ALA A 101 -22.98 23.93 4.99
N ALA A 102 -22.59 22.97 4.14
CA ALA A 102 -23.51 22.27 3.25
C ALA A 102 -24.40 21.29 4.05
N PRO A 103 -25.62 20.98 3.59
CA PRO A 103 -26.55 20.07 4.26
C PRO A 103 -26.13 18.59 4.08
N VAL A 104 -24.87 18.28 4.36
CA VAL A 104 -24.27 16.94 4.25
C VAL A 104 -23.98 16.43 5.66
N ARG A 105 -24.32 15.16 5.92
CA ARG A 105 -24.02 14.54 7.22
C ARG A 105 -22.50 14.51 7.44
N GLU A 106 -22.03 15.04 8.57
CA GLU A 106 -20.60 15.12 8.93
C GLU A 106 -19.89 13.77 8.81
N MET A 107 -20.50 12.71 9.34
CA MET A 107 -19.98 11.35 9.22
C MET A 107 -19.83 10.87 7.77
N ALA A 108 -20.75 11.27 6.88
CA ALA A 108 -20.64 10.90 5.47
C ALA A 108 -19.51 11.67 4.77
N LEU A 109 -19.31 12.94 5.13
CA LEU A 109 -18.19 13.75 4.64
C LEU A 109 -16.85 13.16 5.09
N TRP A 110 -16.74 12.77 6.37
CA TRP A 110 -15.53 12.16 6.92
C TRP A 110 -15.16 10.87 6.19
N TRP A 111 -16.11 9.93 6.08
CA TRP A 111 -15.87 8.68 5.36
C TRP A 111 -15.55 8.92 3.88
N ALA A 112 -16.21 9.87 3.21
CA ALA A 112 -15.94 10.17 1.81
C ALA A 112 -14.50 10.65 1.59
N LYS A 113 -13.98 11.49 2.50
CA LYS A 113 -12.59 11.96 2.45
C LYS A 113 -11.60 10.84 2.71
N VAL A 114 -11.82 10.03 3.76
CA VAL A 114 -10.97 8.86 4.06
C VAL A 114 -10.93 7.91 2.86
N THR A 115 -12.08 7.56 2.28
CA THR A 115 -12.16 6.70 1.10
C THR A 115 -11.41 7.31 -0.09
N ALA A 116 -11.56 8.60 -0.38
CA ALA A 116 -10.85 9.23 -1.50
C ALA A 116 -9.33 9.29 -1.32
N CYS A 117 -8.83 9.25 -0.07
CA CYS A 117 -7.39 9.21 0.22
C CYS A 117 -6.82 7.80 0.09
N PHE A 118 -7.48 6.80 0.70
CA PHE A 118 -6.92 5.45 0.83
C PHE A 118 -7.31 4.51 -0.31
N LEU A 119 -8.45 4.70 -0.98
CA LEU A 119 -8.86 3.85 -2.10
C LEU A 119 -7.83 3.79 -3.23
N PRO A 120 -7.28 4.91 -3.75
CA PRO A 120 -6.26 4.84 -4.80
C PRO A 120 -4.97 4.16 -4.30
N ALA A 121 -4.60 4.37 -3.03
CA ALA A 121 -3.45 3.73 -2.41
C ALA A 121 -3.64 2.21 -2.25
N LEU A 122 -4.87 1.77 -1.97
CA LEU A 122 -5.23 0.36 -1.91
C LEU A 122 -5.17 -0.30 -3.30
N VAL A 123 -5.74 0.37 -4.31
CA VAL A 123 -5.74 -0.11 -5.70
C VAL A 123 -4.33 -0.25 -6.27
N LEU A 124 -3.41 0.64 -5.92
CA LEU A 124 -2.02 0.57 -6.38
C LEU A 124 -1.14 -0.30 -5.47
N GLY A 125 -1.38 -0.27 -4.16
CA GLY A 125 -0.53 -0.94 -3.18
C GLY A 125 -0.69 -2.44 -3.16
N ILE A 126 -1.92 -2.96 -3.26
CA ILE A 126 -2.17 -4.40 -3.30
C ILE A 126 -1.40 -5.07 -4.47
N PRO A 127 -1.54 -4.60 -5.74
CA PRO A 127 -0.77 -5.16 -6.85
C PRO A 127 0.74 -5.00 -6.68
N ALA A 128 1.21 -3.86 -6.17
CA ALA A 128 2.64 -3.64 -5.94
C ALA A 128 3.21 -4.64 -4.92
N THR A 129 2.53 -4.85 -3.80
CA THR A 129 2.92 -5.83 -2.79
C THR A 129 2.89 -7.26 -3.34
N MET A 130 1.83 -7.64 -4.06
CA MET A 130 1.77 -8.95 -4.70
C MET A 130 2.90 -9.15 -5.72
N GLY A 131 3.18 -8.14 -6.54
CA GLY A 131 4.25 -8.17 -7.53
C GLY A 131 5.63 -8.40 -6.90
N ILE A 132 5.92 -7.72 -5.78
CA ILE A 132 7.20 -7.87 -5.07
C ILE A 132 7.32 -9.26 -4.42
N LEU A 133 6.28 -9.72 -3.73
CA LEU A 133 6.28 -11.06 -3.13
C LEU A 133 6.43 -12.16 -4.19
N TRP A 134 5.76 -11.99 -5.33
CA TRP A 134 5.91 -12.89 -6.48
C TRP A 134 7.32 -12.85 -7.06
N ALA A 135 7.89 -11.66 -7.27
CA ALA A 135 9.24 -11.50 -7.79
C ALA A 135 10.28 -12.14 -6.86
N LEU A 136 10.17 -11.98 -5.54
CA LEU A 136 11.04 -12.65 -4.57
C LEU A 136 10.92 -14.16 -4.64
N ASN A 137 9.69 -14.66 -4.81
CA ASN A 137 9.43 -16.09 -4.93
C ASN A 137 10.12 -16.69 -6.16
N VAL A 138 9.93 -16.09 -7.34
CA VAL A 138 10.47 -16.59 -8.61
C VAL A 138 11.99 -16.42 -8.69
N THR A 139 12.54 -15.34 -8.12
CA THR A 139 13.99 -15.04 -8.26
C THR A 139 14.88 -15.66 -7.18
N VAL A 140 14.32 -16.04 -6.03
CA VAL A 140 15.11 -16.54 -4.88
C VAL A 140 14.64 -17.91 -4.41
N ILE A 141 13.34 -18.11 -4.22
CA ILE A 141 12.82 -19.33 -3.59
C ILE A 141 12.76 -20.48 -4.60
N VAL A 142 12.14 -20.27 -5.76
CA VAL A 142 11.99 -21.30 -6.80
C VAL A 142 13.34 -21.86 -7.27
N PRO A 143 14.39 -21.05 -7.51
CA PRO A 143 15.69 -21.58 -7.94
C PRO A 143 16.38 -22.48 -6.91
N VAL A 144 16.12 -22.29 -5.61
CA VAL A 144 16.79 -23.03 -4.53
C VAL A 144 15.95 -24.22 -4.08
N VAL A 145 14.64 -24.05 -3.97
CA VAL A 145 13.71 -25.03 -3.38
C VAL A 145 12.98 -25.85 -4.46
N GLY A 146 12.95 -25.36 -5.71
CA GLY A 146 12.23 -25.98 -6.82
C GLY A 146 10.70 -25.81 -6.75
N LYS A 147 10.17 -25.12 -5.74
CA LYS A 147 8.73 -24.89 -5.53
C LYS A 147 8.48 -23.47 -5.03
N ALA A 148 7.36 -22.90 -5.45
CA ALA A 148 6.90 -21.61 -4.94
C ALA A 148 6.42 -21.75 -3.49
N PHE A 149 6.83 -20.82 -2.62
CA PHE A 149 6.36 -20.74 -1.24
C PHE A 149 5.75 -19.36 -0.91
N LEU A 150 4.42 -19.32 -0.79
CA LEU A 150 3.67 -18.15 -0.35
C LEU A 150 2.62 -18.60 0.69
N PRO A 151 2.86 -18.39 2.00
CA PRO A 151 1.91 -18.82 3.02
C PRO A 151 0.60 -18.05 2.93
N ALA A 152 -0.51 -18.76 2.76
CA ALA A 152 -1.85 -18.15 2.67
C ALA A 152 -2.22 -17.23 3.87
N PRO A 153 -1.87 -17.57 5.14
CA PRO A 153 -2.14 -16.67 6.26
C PRO A 153 -1.42 -15.32 6.14
N ILE A 154 -0.22 -15.33 5.54
CA ILE A 154 0.59 -14.13 5.34
C ILE A 154 0.02 -13.27 4.22
N LEU A 155 -0.44 -13.90 3.14
CA LEU A 155 -1.15 -13.17 2.09
C LEU A 155 -2.42 -12.51 2.65
N ALA A 156 -3.17 -13.21 3.51
CA ALA A 156 -4.37 -12.65 4.11
C ALA A 156 -4.06 -11.43 4.99
N THR A 157 -3.05 -11.49 5.86
CA THR A 157 -2.70 -10.35 6.72
C THR A 157 -2.16 -9.16 5.93
N VAL A 158 -1.35 -9.41 4.89
CA VAL A 158 -0.71 -8.37 4.09
C VAL A 158 -1.68 -7.67 3.13
N LEU A 159 -2.61 -8.43 2.54
CA LEU A 159 -3.55 -7.92 1.53
C LEU A 159 -4.86 -7.42 2.11
N LEU A 160 -5.29 -7.96 3.25
CA LEU A 160 -6.54 -7.57 3.90
C LEU A 160 -6.26 -6.84 5.22
N GLY A 161 -5.36 -7.35 6.05
CA GLY A 161 -5.13 -6.79 7.39
C GLY A 161 -4.40 -5.43 7.43
N VAL A 162 -3.55 -5.11 6.44
CA VAL A 162 -2.88 -3.81 6.36
C VAL A 162 -3.77 -2.70 5.79
N PRO A 163 -4.60 -2.96 4.75
CA PRO A 163 -5.51 -1.94 4.23
C PRO A 163 -6.86 -1.79 4.97
N LEU A 164 -7.22 -2.70 5.90
CA LEU A 164 -8.44 -2.64 6.73
C LEU A 164 -8.17 -2.01 8.10
#